data_AF-A0A2N2JRD1-F1
#
_entry.id   AF-A0A2N2JRD1-F1
#
_cell.length_a   1.000
_cell.length_b   1.000
_cell.length_c   1.000
_cell.angle_alpha   90.00
_cell.angle_beta   90.00
_cell.angle_gamma   90.00
#
_symmetry.space_group_name_H-M   'P 1'
#
loop_
_entity.id
_entity.type
_entity.pdbx_description
1 polymer ?
#
loop_
_entity_poly.entity_id
_entity_poly.type
_entity_poly.pdbx_seq_one_letter_code
_entity_poly.pdbx_strand_id
1 'polypeptide(L)'
;MKRARLSRDPVVFEELTCAFCRGRGIDPFDIMSSLSTCCVCGGSGKVRVQAPAVACAHCEGTGAVKTLTCTTCGGRGSVSLPSLPTVPCPVCKGSGDDASAPAMACLKCRGTGWMIDKGQEGEWSS
;
A
#
# COMPACT_ATOMS: atom_id res chain seq x y z
N MET A 1 -26.68 32.27 1.27
CA MET A 1 -25.62 31.32 1.68
C MET A 1 -25.31 30.41 0.50
N LYS A 2 -24.22 30.67 -0.24
CA LYS A 2 -23.85 29.85 -1.41
C LYS A 2 -23.02 28.65 -0.91
N ARG A 3 -23.60 27.45 -0.95
CA ARG A 3 -22.86 26.20 -0.70
C ARG A 3 -21.79 26.08 -1.77
N ALA A 4 -20.52 26.17 -1.39
CA ALA A 4 -19.40 25.89 -2.27
C ALA A 4 -19.58 24.47 -2.82
N ARG A 5 -19.67 24.34 -4.15
CA ARG A 5 -19.55 23.04 -4.81
C ARG A 5 -18.13 22.57 -4.54
N LEU A 6 -17.96 21.59 -3.65
CA LEU A 6 -16.72 20.82 -3.56
C LEU A 6 -16.52 20.20 -4.96
N SER A 7 -15.57 20.73 -5.72
CA SER A 7 -15.09 20.11 -6.95
C SER A 7 -14.57 18.73 -6.57
N ARG A 8 -15.30 17.68 -6.96
CA ARG A 8 -14.79 16.30 -6.83
C ARG A 8 -13.71 16.15 -7.88
N ASP A 9 -12.46 16.33 -7.47
CA ASP A 9 -11.34 15.92 -8.30
C ASP A 9 -11.54 14.45 -8.67
N PRO A 10 -11.45 14.09 -9.95
CA PRO A 10 -11.67 12.72 -10.38
C PRO A 10 -10.62 11.81 -9.75
N VAL A 11 -11.08 10.78 -9.04
CA VAL A 11 -10.18 9.73 -8.53
C VAL A 11 -9.66 8.95 -9.74
N VAL A 12 -8.41 9.16 -10.08
CA VAL A 12 -7.73 8.44 -11.17
C VAL A 12 -7.25 7.10 -10.65
N PHE A 13 -7.52 6.04 -11.41
CA PHE A 13 -7.01 4.70 -11.14
C PHE A 13 -6.06 4.28 -12.25
N GLU A 14 -4.97 3.65 -11.86
CA GLU A 14 -4.06 2.97 -12.78
C GLU A 14 -4.19 1.46 -12.64
N GLU A 15 -3.99 0.76 -13.75
CA GLU A 15 -3.96 -0.71 -13.79
C GLU A 15 -2.51 -1.18 -13.78
N LEU A 16 -2.21 -2.05 -12.83
CA LEU A 16 -0.87 -2.59 -12.61
C LEU A 16 -0.88 -4.11 -12.76
N THR A 17 0.26 -4.67 -13.14
CA THR A 17 0.47 -6.11 -13.02
C THR A 17 0.36 -6.52 -11.55
N CYS A 18 -0.43 -7.55 -11.26
CA CYS A 18 -0.59 -8.07 -9.91
C CYS A 18 0.77 -8.57 -9.42
N ALA A 19 1.34 -7.88 -8.42
CA ALA A 19 2.67 -8.22 -7.91
C ALA A 19 2.71 -9.62 -7.29
N PHE A 20 1.68 -9.97 -6.50
CA PHE A 20 1.58 -11.26 -5.82
C PHE A 20 1.75 -12.45 -6.80
N CYS A 21 0.95 -12.52 -7.86
CA CYS A 21 1.05 -13.61 -8.85
C CYS A 21 2.01 -13.31 -10.01
N ARG A 22 2.62 -12.12 -10.04
CA ARG A 22 3.45 -11.60 -11.13
C ARG A 22 2.74 -11.64 -12.50
N GLY A 23 1.44 -11.36 -12.50
CA GLY A 23 0.62 -11.36 -13.71
C GLY A 23 0.16 -12.73 -14.22
N ARG A 24 0.52 -13.84 -13.55
CA ARG A 24 0.14 -15.19 -14.01
C ARG A 24 -1.34 -15.53 -13.78
N GLY A 25 -2.00 -14.85 -12.85
CA GLY A 25 -3.39 -15.15 -12.48
C GLY A 25 -3.57 -16.39 -11.59
N ILE A 26 -2.50 -17.12 -11.27
CA ILE A 26 -2.50 -18.29 -10.37
C ILE A 26 -1.78 -17.98 -9.05
N ASP A 27 -2.18 -18.68 -7.97
CA ASP A 27 -1.52 -18.59 -6.67
C ASP A 27 -0.04 -18.97 -6.82
N PRO A 28 0.90 -18.13 -6.37
CA PRO A 28 2.31 -18.36 -6.60
C PRO A 28 2.95 -19.34 -5.61
N PHE A 29 2.22 -19.78 -4.58
CA PHE A 29 2.75 -20.56 -3.46
C PHE A 29 2.06 -21.94 -3.33
N ASP A 30 1.17 -22.28 -4.25
CA ASP A 30 0.43 -23.54 -4.32
C ASP A 30 -0.28 -23.91 -2.99
N ILE A 31 -0.66 -22.92 -2.16
CA ILE A 31 -1.10 -23.18 -0.77
C ILE A 31 -2.37 -24.03 -0.71
N MET A 32 -3.30 -23.80 -1.65
CA MET A 32 -4.54 -24.57 -1.76
C MET A 32 -4.45 -25.66 -2.84
N SER A 33 -3.84 -25.33 -3.99
CA SER A 33 -3.43 -26.25 -5.06
C SER A 33 -2.58 -25.49 -6.09
N SER A 34 -1.86 -26.21 -6.95
CA SER A 34 -1.12 -25.60 -8.07
C SER A 34 -1.99 -25.02 -9.19
N LEU A 35 -3.30 -25.28 -9.15
CA LEU A 35 -4.28 -24.76 -10.10
C LEU A 35 -5.12 -23.63 -9.51
N SER A 36 -4.83 -23.22 -8.27
CA SER A 36 -5.62 -22.22 -7.59
C SER A 36 -5.45 -20.86 -8.23
N THR A 37 -6.57 -20.22 -8.56
CA THR A 37 -6.61 -18.84 -9.02
C THR A 37 -6.00 -17.91 -7.96
N CYS A 38 -5.24 -16.91 -8.39
CA CYS A 38 -4.65 -15.90 -7.52
C CYS A 38 -5.75 -15.19 -6.71
N CYS A 39 -5.66 -15.27 -5.39
CA CYS A 39 -6.63 -14.68 -4.46
C CYS A 39 -6.65 -13.14 -4.48
N VAL A 40 -5.62 -12.50 -5.03
CA VAL A 40 -5.50 -11.03 -5.09
C VAL A 40 -6.21 -10.46 -6.33
N CYS A 41 -5.95 -11.04 -7.50
CA CYS A 41 -6.46 -10.51 -8.77
C CYS A 41 -7.62 -11.33 -9.36
N GLY A 42 -7.99 -12.45 -8.72
CA GLY A 42 -9.06 -13.33 -9.20
C GLY A 42 -8.79 -13.93 -10.58
N GLY A 43 -7.52 -14.13 -10.97
CA GLY A 43 -7.17 -14.74 -12.25
C GLY A 43 -6.78 -13.77 -13.37
N SER A 44 -7.08 -12.48 -13.23
CA SER A 44 -6.82 -11.50 -14.30
C SER A 44 -5.34 -11.17 -14.54
N GLY A 45 -4.46 -11.46 -13.57
CA GLY A 45 -3.08 -11.00 -13.57
C GLY A 45 -2.92 -9.49 -13.36
N LYS A 46 -4.00 -8.74 -13.15
CA LYS A 46 -4.02 -7.28 -13.04
C LYS A 46 -4.76 -6.80 -11.80
N VAL A 47 -4.33 -5.67 -11.25
CA VAL A 47 -4.96 -5.00 -10.10
C VAL A 47 -5.10 -3.51 -10.39
N ARG A 48 -6.08 -2.86 -9.75
CA ARG A 48 -6.30 -1.41 -9.87
C ARG A 48 -5.91 -0.73 -8.57
N VAL A 49 -5.17 0.38 -8.68
CA VAL A 49 -4.75 1.20 -7.55
C VAL A 49 -5.03 2.65 -7.87
N GLN A 50 -5.44 3.44 -6.88
CA GLN A 50 -5.62 4.88 -7.08
C GLN A 50 -4.25 5.52 -7.29
N ALA A 51 -4.15 6.35 -8.33
CA ALA A 51 -2.93 7.02 -8.73
C ALA A 51 -2.61 8.23 -7.83
N PRO A 52 -1.32 8.56 -7.64
CA PRO A 52 -0.18 7.79 -8.11
C PRO A 52 0.06 6.57 -7.19
N ALA A 53 0.26 5.39 -7.78
CA ALA A 53 0.66 4.24 -6.98
C ALA A 53 2.18 4.24 -6.77
N VAL A 54 2.58 3.89 -5.56
CA VAL A 54 3.98 3.73 -5.17
C VAL A 54 4.19 2.32 -4.61
N ALA A 55 5.41 1.82 -4.74
CA ALA A 55 5.76 0.52 -4.16
C ALA A 55 5.44 0.50 -2.66
N CYS A 56 4.82 -0.58 -2.20
CA CYS A 56 4.54 -0.77 -0.79
C CYS A 56 5.85 -1.03 -0.06
N ALA A 57 6.20 -0.18 0.91
CA ALA A 57 7.44 -0.29 1.66
C ALA A 57 7.55 -1.65 2.40
N HIS A 58 6.51 -2.03 3.15
CA HIS A 58 6.50 -3.26 3.95
C HIS A 58 6.77 -4.58 3.17
N CYS A 59 6.43 -4.65 1.89
CA CYS A 59 6.69 -5.84 1.07
C CYS A 59 7.63 -5.54 -0.11
N GLU A 60 8.22 -4.36 -0.14
CA GLU A 60 9.13 -3.88 -1.19
C GLU A 60 8.60 -4.10 -2.61
N GLY A 61 7.29 -3.91 -2.81
CA GLY A 61 6.68 -4.09 -4.14
C GLY A 61 6.24 -5.51 -4.48
N THR A 62 6.59 -6.53 -3.69
CA THR A 62 6.33 -7.94 -4.02
C THR A 62 4.87 -8.36 -3.88
N GLY A 63 4.11 -7.64 -3.04
CA GLY A 63 2.74 -8.00 -2.68
C GLY A 63 2.65 -9.14 -1.66
N ALA A 64 3.76 -9.69 -1.18
CA ALA A 64 3.76 -10.78 -0.22
C ALA A 64 4.74 -10.52 0.93
N VAL A 65 4.43 -11.04 2.11
CA VAL A 65 5.40 -11.18 3.21
C VAL A 65 5.53 -12.68 3.45
N LYS A 66 6.68 -13.24 3.07
CA LYS A 66 6.87 -14.69 2.92
C LYS A 66 5.84 -15.26 1.93
N THR A 67 5.00 -16.20 2.36
CA THR A 67 3.96 -16.84 1.54
C THR A 67 2.57 -16.20 1.73
N LEU A 68 2.46 -15.21 2.62
CA LEU A 68 1.19 -14.55 2.91
C LEU A 68 1.03 -13.28 2.07
N THR A 69 -0.19 -12.96 1.69
CA THR A 69 -0.52 -11.67 1.09
C THR A 69 -0.11 -10.54 2.04
N CYS A 70 0.61 -9.55 1.52
CA CYS A 70 0.97 -8.38 2.31
C CYS A 70 -0.30 -7.64 2.73
N THR A 71 -0.50 -7.49 4.04
CA THR A 71 -1.71 -6.90 4.62
C THR A 71 -1.80 -5.39 4.39
N THR A 72 -0.66 -4.70 4.25
CA THR A 72 -0.62 -3.26 3.96
C THR A 72 -1.18 -2.94 2.57
N CYS A 73 -0.71 -3.65 1.53
CA CYS A 73 -1.13 -3.40 0.15
C CYS A 73 -2.21 -4.39 -0.34
N GLY A 74 -2.64 -5.34 0.49
CA GLY A 74 -3.61 -6.38 0.13
C GLY A 74 -3.15 -7.24 -1.05
N GLY A 75 -1.85 -7.53 -1.17
CA GLY A 75 -1.32 -8.33 -2.28
C GLY A 75 -0.94 -7.57 -3.55
N ARG A 76 -1.28 -6.28 -3.65
CA ARG A 76 -1.10 -5.52 -4.91
C ARG A 76 0.35 -5.18 -5.21
N GLY A 77 1.21 -5.13 -4.19
CA GLY A 77 2.59 -4.65 -4.28
C GLY A 77 2.71 -3.13 -4.23
N SER A 78 1.61 -2.41 -4.39
CA SER A 78 1.60 -0.94 -4.34
C SER A 78 0.48 -0.40 -3.47
N VAL A 79 0.69 0.82 -2.99
CA VAL A 79 -0.28 1.63 -2.25
C VAL A 79 -0.44 2.98 -2.93
N SER A 80 -1.59 3.61 -2.74
CA SER A 80 -1.82 4.97 -3.24
C SER A 80 -1.07 5.98 -2.39
N LEU A 81 -0.31 6.86 -3.03
CA LEU A 81 0.29 8.00 -2.37
C LEU A 81 -0.76 9.12 -2.22
N PRO A 82 -0.90 9.73 -1.03
CA PRO A 82 -1.83 10.83 -0.84
C PRO A 82 -1.37 12.06 -1.63
N SER A 83 -2.31 12.94 -1.94
CA SER A 83 -2.04 14.22 -2.61
C SER A 83 -1.32 15.24 -1.72
N LEU A 84 -1.28 15.01 -0.41
CA LEU A 84 -0.58 15.87 0.54
C LEU A 84 0.90 15.50 0.63
N PRO A 85 1.79 16.47 0.95
CA PRO A 85 3.20 16.18 1.22
C PRO A 85 3.34 15.08 2.27
N THR A 86 4.33 14.21 2.07
CA THR A 86 4.62 13.12 3.00
C THR A 86 6.07 13.15 3.44
N VAL A 87 6.32 12.69 4.66
CA VAL A 87 7.65 12.50 5.23
C VAL A 87 7.86 11.03 5.58
N PRO A 88 9.11 10.53 5.57
CA PRO A 88 9.42 9.20 6.08
C PRO A 88 8.87 9.01 7.49
N CYS A 89 8.32 7.84 7.78
CA CYS A 89 7.83 7.52 9.12
C CYS A 89 9.01 7.57 10.11
N PRO A 90 8.93 8.36 11.20
CA PRO A 90 10.05 8.52 12.12
C PRO A 90 10.36 7.26 12.92
N VAL A 91 9.40 6.33 13.04
CA VAL A 91 9.56 5.08 13.80
C VAL A 91 10.33 4.04 12.97
N CYS A 92 9.87 3.76 11.76
CA CYS A 92 10.47 2.74 10.90
C CYS A 92 11.46 3.30 9.86
N LYS A 93 11.65 4.62 9.85
CA LYS A 93 12.57 5.36 8.95
C LYS A 93 12.36 5.08 7.47
N GLY A 94 11.10 4.82 7.06
CA GLY A 94 10.77 4.54 5.67
C GLY A 94 10.58 3.06 5.33
N SER A 95 11.08 2.12 6.13
CA SER A 95 11.01 0.68 5.82
C SER A 95 9.59 0.15 5.75
N GLY A 96 8.68 0.70 6.57
CA GLY A 96 7.35 0.14 6.74
C GLY A 96 7.29 -1.03 7.73
N ASP A 97 8.40 -1.42 8.35
CA ASP A 97 8.43 -2.58 9.25
C ASP A 97 8.49 -2.20 10.73
N ASP A 98 7.98 -3.08 11.57
CA ASP A 98 8.24 -3.03 13.00
C ASP A 98 9.68 -3.44 13.31
N ALA A 99 10.40 -2.62 14.07
CA ALA A 99 11.82 -2.86 14.37
C ALA A 99 12.05 -4.12 15.23
N SER A 100 11.07 -4.52 16.04
CA SER A 100 11.16 -5.71 16.90
C SER A 100 10.63 -6.96 16.20
N ALA A 101 9.84 -6.80 15.14
CA ALA A 101 9.28 -7.89 14.36
C ALA A 101 9.19 -7.50 12.86
N PRO A 102 10.28 -7.66 12.07
CA PRO A 102 10.33 -7.17 10.69
C PRO A 102 9.29 -7.76 9.73
N ALA A 103 8.73 -8.92 10.07
CA ALA A 103 7.62 -9.53 9.31
C ALA A 103 6.25 -8.88 9.60
N MET A 104 6.19 -7.88 10.48
CA MET A 104 4.99 -7.14 10.85
C MET A 104 5.10 -5.70 10.37
N ALA A 105 4.00 -5.18 9.83
CA ALA A 105 3.92 -3.80 9.41
C ALA A 105 4.11 -2.87 10.62
N CYS A 106 4.90 -1.80 10.43
CA CYS A 106 5.04 -0.73 11.41
C CYS A 106 3.67 -0.19 11.78
N LEU A 107 3.29 -0.27 13.06
CA LEU A 107 1.96 0.13 13.53
C LEU A 107 1.70 1.64 13.37
N LYS A 108 2.75 2.46 13.35
CA LYS A 108 2.64 3.93 13.22
C LYS A 108 2.17 4.35 11.83
N CYS A 109 2.79 3.80 10.78
CA CYS A 109 2.46 4.12 9.38
C CYS A 109 1.64 3.00 8.69
N ARG A 110 1.33 1.91 9.40
CA ARG A 110 0.64 0.72 8.89
C ARG A 110 1.35 0.08 7.69
N GLY A 111 2.67 0.18 7.65
CA GLY A 111 3.50 -0.40 6.59
C GLY A 111 3.68 0.44 5.33
N THR A 112 3.14 1.66 5.27
CA THR A 112 3.34 2.54 4.11
C THR A 112 4.75 3.13 4.05
N GLY A 113 5.45 3.20 5.19
CA GLY A 113 6.78 3.81 5.29
C GLY A 113 6.75 5.33 5.43
N TRP A 114 5.61 5.99 5.28
CA TRP A 114 5.49 7.45 5.31
C TRP A 114 4.28 7.93 6.13
N MET A 115 4.28 9.20 6.49
CA MET A 115 3.15 9.90 7.11
C MET A 115 2.89 11.22 6.38
N ILE A 116 1.66 11.72 6.43
CA ILE A 116 1.34 13.06 5.94
C ILE A 116 2.13 14.07 6.77
N ASP A 117 2.83 14.97 6.09
CA ASP A 117 3.50 16.09 6.74
C ASP A 117 2.42 17.06 7.24
N LYS A 118 2.27 17.13 8.57
CA LYS A 118 1.30 18.02 9.20
C LYS A 118 1.83 19.44 9.36
N GLY A 119 3.05 19.75 8.90
CA GLY A 119 3.63 21.10 8.88
C GLY A 119 3.39 21.88 10.17
N GLN A 120 4.20 21.63 11.21
CA GLN A 120 4.25 22.39 12.48
C GLN A 120 3.07 23.34 12.73
N GLU A 121 1.90 22.81 13.12
CA GLU A 121 0.92 23.62 13.84
C GLU A 121 1.59 24.04 15.15
N GLY A 122 1.72 25.36 15.33
CA GLY A 122 2.63 25.98 16.26
C GLY A 122 2.54 25.48 17.71
N GLU A 123 3.72 25.43 18.31
CA GLU A 123 3.96 25.42 19.74
C GLU A 123 3.18 26.56 20.42
N TRP A 124 2.01 26.25 20.99
CA TRP A 124 1.35 27.09 21.99
C TRP A 124 1.43 26.33 23.31
N SER A 125 2.60 26.45 23.95
CA SER A 125 2.77 26.10 25.35
C SER A 125 2.05 27.14 26.20
N SER A 126 1.16 26.68 27.07
CA SER A 126 0.61 27.47 28.19
C SER A 126 1.63 27.60 29.30
#